data_AF-A0A7Y2EAF0-F1
#
_entry.id   AF-A0A7Y2EAF0-F1
#
_cell.length_a   1.000
_cell.length_b   1.000
_cell.length_c   1.000
_cell.angle_alpha   90.00
_cell.angle_beta   90.00
_cell.angle_gamma   90.00
#
_symmetry.space_group_name_H-M   'P 1'
#
loop_
_entity.id
_entity.type
_entity.pdbx_description
1 polymer ?
#
loop_
_entity_poly.entity_id
_entity_poly.type
_entity_poly.pdbx_seq_one_letter_code
_entity_poly.pdbx_strand_id
1 'polypeptide(L)' 'FTLYGDARKGRRPSFMGAADPSIAEPLYEKFASLLQELGVAKVAKGTFGAHMKVSLLNDGPVTLILETPES' A
#
# COMPACT_ATOMS: atom_id res chain seq x y z
N PHE A 1 4.22 -2.59 1.39
CA PHE A 1 5.69 -2.46 1.54
C PHE A 1 6.44 -2.64 0.22
N THR A 2 6.10 -3.62 -0.63
CA THR A 2 6.84 -3.90 -1.89
C THR A 2 6.85 -2.75 -2.91
N LEU A 3 5.92 -1.79 -2.82
CA LEU A 3 5.98 -0.55 -3.61
C LEU A 3 7.29 0.24 -3.38
N TYR A 4 7.93 0.12 -2.22
CA TYR A 4 9.25 0.69 -1.91
C TYR A 4 10.43 -0.20 -2.37
N GLY A 5 10.18 -1.23 -3.17
CA GLY A 5 11.20 -2.17 -3.63
C GLY A 5 12.19 -1.53 -4.61
N ASP A 6 13.41 -1.26 -4.16
CA ASP A 6 14.51 -0.78 -5.01
C ASP A 6 15.28 -1.97 -5.61
N ALA A 7 15.05 -2.21 -6.91
CA ALA A 7 15.69 -3.28 -7.68
C ALA A 7 16.88 -2.80 -8.54
N ARG A 8 17.35 -1.55 -8.39
CA ARG A 8 18.41 -0.99 -9.26
C ARG A 8 19.77 -1.69 -9.11
N LYS A 9 20.02 -2.35 -7.98
CA LYS A 9 21.32 -2.97 -7.63
C LYS A 9 21.40 -4.49 -7.87
N GLY A 10 20.39 -5.12 -8.48
CA GLY A 10 20.44 -6.54 -8.83
C GLY A 10 19.08 -7.25 -8.75
N ARG A 11 19.11 -8.59 -8.66
CA ARG A 11 17.91 -9.45 -8.71
C ARG A 11 17.11 -9.50 -7.41
N ARG A 12 17.68 -9.04 -6.30
CA ARG A 12 17.01 -9.00 -4.99
C ARG A 12 16.70 -7.53 -4.65
N PRO A 13 15.43 -7.11 -4.69
CA PRO A 13 15.05 -5.76 -4.30
C PRO A 13 15.37 -5.49 -2.83
N SER A 14 15.79 -4.26 -2.54
CA SER A 14 15.87 -3.72 -1.19
C SER A 14 14.55 -3.05 -0.81
N PHE A 15 14.15 -3.11 0.45
CA PHE A 15 12.92 -2.48 0.95
C PHE A 15 13.21 -1.46 2.06
N MET A 16 14.44 -0.96 2.15
CA MET A 16 14.84 -0.04 3.23
C MET A 16 14.02 1.26 3.30
N GLY A 17 13.36 1.65 2.21
CA GLY A 17 12.45 2.81 2.19
C GLY A 17 11.08 2.54 2.80
N ALA A 18 10.71 1.27 3.02
CA ALA A 18 9.45 0.94 3.69
C ALA A 18 9.59 1.13 5.21
N ALA A 19 8.57 1.70 5.84
CA ALA A 19 8.49 1.79 7.29
C ALA A 19 8.45 0.40 7.96
N ASP A 20 8.98 0.33 9.18
CA ASP A 20 8.88 -0.87 10.03
C ASP A 20 7.41 -1.27 10.26
N PRO A 21 7.07 -2.57 10.33
CA PRO A 21 5.70 -3.04 10.56
C PRO A 21 5.01 -2.38 11.75
N SER A 22 5.73 -2.13 12.85
CA SER A 22 5.19 -1.48 14.05
C SER A 22 4.70 -0.05 13.84
N ILE A 23 5.25 0.63 12.82
CA ILE A 23 4.84 1.97 12.39
C ILE A 23 3.82 1.87 11.25
N ALA A 24 4.05 0.96 10.31
CA ALA A 24 3.25 0.83 9.09
C ALA A 24 1.82 0.33 9.35
N GLU A 25 1.61 -0.59 10.29
CA GLU A 25 0.28 -1.11 10.59
C GLU A 25 -0.67 -0.04 11.17
N PRO A 26 -0.28 0.75 12.20
CA PRO A 26 -1.10 1.87 12.65
C PRO A 26 -1.39 2.90 11.56
N LEU A 27 -0.43 3.18 10.67
CA LEU A 27 -0.62 4.11 9.56
C LEU A 27 -1.57 3.56 8.49
N TYR A 28 -1.47 2.27 8.17
CA TYR A 28 -2.39 1.58 7.28
C TYR A 28 -3.84 1.64 7.80
N GLU A 29 -4.01 1.36 9.09
CA GLU A 29 -5.31 1.42 9.76
C GLU A 29 -5.87 2.85 9.78
N LYS A 30 -5.04 3.83 10.15
CA LYS A 30 -5.41 5.24 10.13
C LYS A 30 -5.81 5.72 8.73
N PHE A 31 -5.07 5.33 7.70
CA PHE A 31 -5.39 5.69 6.32
C PHE A 31 -6.78 5.17 5.92
N ALA A 32 -7.10 3.92 6.24
CA ALA A 32 -8.41 3.36 5.95
C ALA A 32 -9.54 4.09 6.70
N SER A 33 -9.32 4.46 7.97
CA SER A 33 -10.29 5.25 8.75
C SER A 33 -10.51 6.63 8.14
N LEU A 34 -9.43 7.33 7.75
CA LEU A 34 -9.54 8.65 7.11
C LEU A 34 -10.35 8.60 5.80
N LEU A 35 -10.22 7.54 5.01
CA LEU A 35 -11.05 7.37 3.81
C LEU A 35 -12.55 7.24 4.15
N GLN A 36 -12.88 6.53 5.22
CA GLN A 36 -14.26 6.42 5.69
C GLN A 36 -14.79 7.76 6.18
N GLU A 37 -13.99 8.50 6.95
CA GLU A 37 -14.32 9.86 7.43
C GLU A 37 -14.55 10.86 6.29
N LEU A 38 -13.81 10.71 5.19
CA LEU A 38 -13.97 11.49 3.96
C LEU A 38 -15.23 11.10 3.14
N GLY A 39 -16.03 10.14 3.62
CA GLY A 39 -17.30 9.75 3.00
C GLY A 39 -17.19 8.65 1.94
N VAL A 40 -16.07 7.91 1.88
CA VAL A 40 -15.97 6.75 0.98
C VAL A 40 -16.92 5.66 1.48
N ALA A 41 -18.00 5.41 0.72
CA ALA A 41 -19.11 4.54 1.11
C ALA A 41 -18.70 3.12 1.50
N LYS A 42 -17.62 2.58 0.91
CA LYS A 42 -17.07 1.26 1.24
C LYS A 42 -15.56 1.26 1.17
N VAL A 43 -14.92 1.06 2.32
CA VAL A 43 -13.48 0.84 2.44
C VAL A 43 -13.25 -0.61 2.84
N ALA A 44 -12.99 -1.47 1.86
CA ALA A 44 -12.62 -2.86 2.11
C ALA A 44 -11.12 -2.98 2.38
N LYS A 45 -10.75 -3.85 3.33
CA LYS A 45 -9.36 -4.09 3.75
C LYS A 45 -8.99 -5.56 3.59
N GLY A 46 -7.68 -5.81 3.47
CA GLY A 46 -7.10 -7.13 3.71
C GLY A 46 -6.72 -7.29 5.18
N THR A 47 -5.81 -8.22 5.45
CA THR A 47 -5.17 -8.39 6.76
C THR A 47 -3.71 -7.99 6.67
N PHE A 48 -3.29 -7.01 7.48
CA PHE A 48 -1.90 -6.56 7.49
C PHE A 48 -0.96 -7.71 7.88
N GLY A 49 0.19 -7.81 7.21
CA GLY A 49 1.18 -8.86 7.46
C GLY A 49 0.80 -10.28 7.00
N ALA A 50 -0.45 -10.51 6.58
CA ALA A 50 -0.88 -11.82 6.10
C ALA A 50 -0.43 -12.07 4.65
N HIS A 51 -0.12 -13.34 4.34
CA HIS A 51 0.03 -13.77 2.96
C HIS A 51 -1.36 -13.86 2.30
N MET A 52 -1.60 -13.03 1.27
CA MET A 52 -2.92 -12.89 0.64
C MET A 52 -2.87 -13.21 -0.85
N LYS A 53 -3.99 -13.68 -1.39
CA LYS A 53 -4.26 -13.73 -2.82
C LYS A 53 -5.32 -12.67 -3.14
N VAL A 54 -4.97 -11.68 -3.96
CA VAL A 54 -5.86 -10.56 -4.31
C VAL A 54 -6.35 -10.75 -5.74
N SER A 55 -7.66 -10.86 -5.91
CA SER A 55 -8.32 -10.88 -7.22
C SER A 55 -8.79 -9.48 -7.60
N LEU A 56 -8.56 -9.08 -8.85
CA LEU A 56 -8.96 -7.79 -9.41
C LEU A 56 -9.44 -8.02 -10.85
N LEU A 57 -10.55 -7.38 -11.22
CA LEU A 57 -10.93 -7.16 -12.61
C LEU A 57 -10.65 -5.68 -12.93
N ASN A 58 -9.69 -5.40 -13.79
CA ASN A 58 -9.32 -4.04 -14.18
C ASN A 58 -10.05 -3.66 -15.47
N ASP A 59 -11.19 -2.97 -15.34
CA ASP A 59 -12.02 -2.54 -16.47
C ASP A 59 -11.52 -1.19 -17.03
N GLY A 60 -10.86 -1.22 -18.19
CA GLY A 60 -10.06 -0.13 -18.77
C GLY A 60 -8.94 -0.67 -19.69
N PRO A 61 -7.77 -1.10 -19.18
CA PRO A 61 -7.27 -0.92 -17.83
C PRO A 61 -6.63 0.47 -17.67
N VAL A 62 -6.94 1.13 -16.56
CA VAL A 62 -6.26 2.37 -16.16
C VAL A 62 -5.52 2.09 -14.86
N THR A 63 -4.25 2.49 -14.79
CA THR A 63 -3.44 2.35 -13.58
C THR A 63 -2.74 3.66 -13.33
N LEU A 64 -3.04 4.27 -12.18
CA LEU A 64 -2.41 5.49 -11.71
C LEU A 64 -1.52 5.16 -10.52
N ILE A 65 -0.30 5.71 -10.52
CA ILE A 65 0.61 5.66 -9.38
C ILE A 65 0.60 7.04 -8.75
N LEU A 66 0.31 7.09 -7.45
CA LEU A 66 0.28 8.32 -6.67
C LEU A 66 1.32 8.21 -5.56
N GLU A 67 2.09 9.27 -5.38
CA GLU A 67 3.12 9.40 -4.35
C GLU A 67 3.00 10.81 -3.74
N THR A 68 3.08 10.89 -2.42
CA THR A 68 3.18 12.18 -1.73
C THR A 68 4.65 12.63 -1.75
N PRO A 69 4.94 13.93 -1.93
CA PRO A 69 6.32 14.44 -1.88
C PRO A 69 7.02 14.04 -0.57
N GLU A 70 8.33 13.75 -0.65
CA GLU A 70 9.17 13.71 0.55
C GLU A 70 9.09 15.07 1.25
N SER A 71 8.79 15.07 2.55
CA SER A 71 8.70 16.28 3.39
C SER A 71 10.05 16.62 4.01
#